data_AF-A0A9E4F885-F1
#
_entry.id   AF-A0A9E4F885-F1
#
_cell.length_a   1.000
_cell.length_b   1.000
_cell.length_c   1.000
_cell.angle_alpha   90.00
_cell.angle_beta   90.00
_cell.angle_gamma   90.00
#
_symmetry.space_group_name_H-M   'P 1'
#
loop_
_entity.id
_entity.type
_entity.pdbx_description
1 polymer ?
#
loop_
_entity_poly.entity_id
_entity_poly.type
_entity_poly.pdbx_seq_one_letter_code
_entity_poly.pdbx_strand_id
1 'polypeptide(L)'
;MISRLVRLFRGRELDCGEVRAASSDFIDGDLSSGESSRIRSHLERCGPCTAFIETLRATIDLLHSTAASGAPAGFRERVQERIRGG
;
A
#
# COMPACT_ATOMS: atom_id res chain seq x y z
N MET A 1 -7.45 2.97 13.28
CA MET A 1 -8.65 3.41 12.51
C MET A 1 -9.38 2.18 12.00
N ILE A 2 -10.27 1.66 12.84
CA ILE A 2 -10.86 0.30 12.77
C ILE A 2 -12.15 0.28 11.90
N SER A 3 -12.36 1.31 11.06
CA SER A 3 -13.67 1.64 10.50
C SER A 3 -14.00 1.00 9.14
N ARG A 4 -13.12 0.16 8.58
CA ARG A 4 -13.31 -0.44 7.24
C ARG A 4 -13.51 -1.96 7.24
N LEU A 5 -13.23 -2.62 8.37
CA LEU A 5 -13.20 -4.08 8.53
C LEU A 5 -14.56 -4.78 8.35
N VAL A 6 -15.69 -4.07 8.31
CA VAL A 6 -17.04 -4.67 8.38
C VAL A 6 -17.88 -4.57 7.08
N ARG A 7 -17.47 -3.84 6.03
CA ARG A 7 -18.37 -3.51 4.91
C ARG A 7 -18.23 -4.26 3.56
N LEU A 8 -17.20 -5.08 3.32
CA LEU A 8 -16.86 -5.53 1.95
C LEU A 8 -16.91 -7.04 1.66
N PHE A 9 -17.27 -7.87 2.64
CA PHE A 9 -17.44 -9.34 2.51
C PHE A 9 -18.70 -9.78 1.74
N ARG A 10 -19.17 -9.01 0.75
CA ARG A 10 -20.18 -9.47 -0.21
C ARG A 10 -19.50 -9.62 -1.57
N GLY A 11 -19.57 -10.83 -2.14
CA GLY A 11 -18.95 -11.25 -3.41
C GLY A 11 -19.48 -10.54 -4.66
N ARG A 12 -19.44 -9.20 -4.66
CA ARG A 12 -19.66 -8.34 -5.82
C ARG A 12 -18.33 -7.83 -6.36
N GLU A 13 -18.30 -7.56 -7.65
CA GLU A 13 -17.19 -6.89 -8.33
C GLU A 13 -16.91 -5.53 -7.69
N LEU A 14 -15.63 -5.14 -7.58
CA LEU A 14 -15.23 -3.86 -7.02
C LEU A 14 -15.47 -2.75 -8.05
N ASP A 15 -15.99 -1.61 -7.60
CA ASP A 15 -16.06 -0.42 -8.45
C ASP A 15 -14.74 0.37 -8.44
N CYS A 16 -14.62 1.35 -9.35
CA CYS A 16 -13.42 2.17 -9.48
C CYS A 16 -13.10 2.97 -8.20
N GLY A 17 -14.11 3.39 -7.45
CA GLY A 17 -13.93 4.13 -6.20
C GLY A 17 -13.36 3.24 -5.11
N GLU A 18 -13.87 2.02 -4.99
CA GLU A 18 -13.39 1.00 -4.06
C GLU A 18 -11.92 0.62 -4.37
N VAL A 19 -11.58 0.40 -5.64
CA VAL A 19 -10.20 0.11 -6.08
C VAL A 19 -9.26 1.27 -5.78
N ARG A 20 -9.62 2.51 -6.16
CA ARG A 20 -8.78 3.69 -5.89
C ARG A 20 -8.57 3.89 -4.39
N ALA A 21 -9.61 3.71 -3.59
CA ALA A 21 -9.52 3.84 -2.14
C ALA A 21 -8.73 2.71 -1.46
N ALA A 22 -8.45 1.60 -2.14
CA ALA A 22 -7.61 0.50 -1.65
C ALA A 22 -6.23 0.47 -2.33
N SER A 23 -5.90 1.47 -3.15
CA SER A 23 -4.69 1.46 -3.99
C SER A 23 -3.39 1.48 -3.20
N SER A 24 -3.30 2.24 -2.11
CA SER A 24 -2.13 2.25 -1.21
C SER A 24 -1.93 0.88 -0.56
N ASP A 25 -2.93 0.37 0.15
CA ASP A 25 -2.90 -0.97 0.78
C ASP A 25 -2.54 -2.07 -0.24
N PHE A 26 -3.03 -1.96 -1.48
CA PHE A 26 -2.70 -2.89 -2.57
C PHE A 26 -1.25 -2.78 -3.05
N ILE A 27 -0.68 -1.57 -3.11
CA ILE A 27 0.72 -1.35 -3.48
C ILE A 27 1.65 -1.83 -2.36
N ASP A 28 1.29 -1.56 -1.11
CA ASP A 28 2.08 -1.90 0.08
C ASP A 28 2.01 -3.40 0.42
N GLY A 29 1.03 -4.12 -0.16
CA GLY A 29 0.86 -5.55 0.07
C GLY A 29 0.08 -5.90 1.35
N ASP A 30 -0.63 -4.92 1.91
CA ASP A 30 -1.37 -5.01 3.18
C ASP A 30 -2.77 -5.60 3.04
N LEU A 31 -3.16 -6.01 1.83
CA LEU A 31 -4.44 -6.65 1.54
C LEU A 31 -4.35 -8.17 1.63
N SER A 32 -5.44 -8.82 2.04
CA SER A 32 -5.53 -10.28 1.94
C SER A 32 -5.39 -10.75 0.48
N SER A 33 -5.05 -12.02 0.29
CA SER A 33 -4.94 -12.62 -1.05
C SER A 33 -6.25 -12.51 -1.85
N GLY A 34 -7.40 -12.62 -1.18
CA GLY A 34 -8.73 -12.47 -1.79
C GLY A 34 -9.01 -11.04 -2.24
N GLU A 35 -8.72 -10.04 -1.40
CA GLU A 35 -8.89 -8.62 -1.74
C GLU A 35 -7.97 -8.21 -2.89
N SER A 36 -6.69 -8.60 -2.82
CA SER A 36 -5.72 -8.37 -3.88
C SER A 36 -6.15 -8.98 -5.21
N SER A 37 -6.76 -10.16 -5.19
CA SER A 37 -7.25 -10.84 -6.40
C SER A 37 -8.43 -10.09 -7.02
N ARG A 38 -9.37 -9.59 -6.21
CA ARG A 38 -10.50 -8.78 -6.70
C ARG A 38 -10.04 -7.47 -7.35
N ILE A 39 -9.04 -6.81 -6.76
CA ILE A 39 -8.45 -5.61 -7.36
C ILE A 39 -7.79 -5.97 -8.69
N ARG A 40 -6.95 -7.02 -8.76
CA ARG A 40 -6.34 -7.47 -10.02
C ARG A 40 -7.38 -7.72 -11.12
N SER A 41 -8.48 -8.43 -10.81
CA SER A 41 -9.56 -8.67 -11.77
C SER A 41 -10.21 -7.37 -12.29
N HIS A 42 -10.33 -6.33 -11.47
CA HIS A 42 -10.81 -5.03 -11.93
C HIS A 42 -9.80 -4.34 -12.87
N LEU A 43 -8.51 -4.41 -12.53
CA LEU A 43 -7.43 -3.80 -13.34
C LEU A 43 -7.28 -4.44 -14.72
N GLU A 44 -7.59 -5.73 -14.87
CA GLU A 44 -7.63 -6.42 -16.16
C GLU A 44 -8.66 -5.81 -17.13
N ARG A 45 -9.68 -5.11 -16.63
CA ARG A 45 -10.82 -4.61 -17.42
C ARG A 45 -10.96 -3.09 -17.41
N CYS A 46 -10.26 -2.40 -16.51
CA CYS A 46 -10.39 -0.97 -16.28
C CYS A 46 -9.06 -0.24 -16.49
N GLY A 47 -8.80 0.16 -17.74
CA GLY A 47 -7.63 0.96 -18.11
C GLY A 47 -7.40 2.20 -17.23
N PRO A 48 -8.43 3.00 -16.89
CA PRO A 48 -8.27 4.16 -16.00
C PRO A 48 -7.77 3.82 -14.59
N CYS A 49 -8.19 2.69 -14.01
CA CYS A 49 -7.71 2.26 -12.69
C CYS A 49 -6.29 1.70 -12.76
N THR A 50 -5.94 1.01 -13.85
CA THR A 50 -4.56 0.55 -14.11
C THR A 50 -3.61 1.74 -14.20
N ALA A 51 -3.92 2.72 -15.05
CA ALA A 51 -3.12 3.93 -15.19
C ALA A 51 -3.00 4.71 -13.87
N PHE A 52 -4.06 4.76 -13.06
CA PHE A 52 -4.02 5.39 -11.74
C PHE A 52 -3.03 4.70 -10.79
N ILE A 53 -3.08 3.37 -10.68
CA ILE A 53 -2.19 2.61 -9.80
C ILE A 53 -0.73 2.71 -10.28
N GLU A 54 -0.50 2.63 -11.60
CA GLU A 54 0.84 2.79 -12.18
C GLU A 54 1.41 4.18 -11.89
N THR A 55 0.60 5.23 -12.03
CA THR A 55 1.02 6.61 -11.71
C THR A 55 1.35 6.75 -10.22
N LEU A 56 0.54 6.13 -9.35
CA LEU A 56 0.81 6.14 -7.91
C LEU A 56 2.13 5.44 -7.57
N ARG A 57 2.39 4.26 -8.16
CA ARG A 57 3.68 3.56 -8.02
C ARG A 57 4.86 4.41 -8.49
N ALA A 58 4.76 4.99 -9.68
CA ALA A 58 5.82 5.85 -10.22
C ALA A 58 6.09 7.07 -9.32
N THR A 59 5.05 7.62 -8.68
CA THR A 59 5.20 8.71 -7.72
C THR A 59 5.94 8.26 -6.45
N ILE A 60 5.60 7.08 -5.92
CA ILE A 60 6.29 6.48 -4.77
C ILE A 60 7.77 6.22 -5.11
N ASP A 61 8.05 5.64 -6.27
CA ASP A 61 9.42 5.38 -6.72
C ASP A 61 10.22 6.68 -6.88
N LEU A 62 9.59 7.73 -7.43
CA LEU A 62 10.21 9.05 -7.54
C LEU A 62 10.57 9.62 -6.16
N LEU A 63 9.68 9.51 -5.17
CA LEU A 63 9.96 9.96 -3.80
C LEU A 63 11.10 9.13 -3.18
N HIS A 64 11.13 7.82 -3.39
CA HIS A 64 12.20 6.95 -2.92
C HIS A 64 13.56 7.22 -3.59
N SER A 65 13.56 7.75 -4.82
CA SER A 65 14.80 8.12 -5.53
C SER A 65 15.49 9.36 -4.96
N THR A 66 14.82 10.11 -4.07
CA THR A 66 15.43 11.27 -3.42
C THR A 66 16.52 10.83 -2.44
N ALA A 67 17.53 11.69 -2.23
CA ALA A 67 18.67 11.38 -1.39
C ALA A 67 18.20 11.02 0.04
N ALA A 68 18.43 9.77 0.44
CA ALA A 68 18.17 9.34 1.80
C ALA A 68 19.00 10.20 2.76
N SER A 69 18.35 10.88 3.69
CA SER A 69 19.05 11.52 4.79
C SER A 69 19.71 10.42 5.62
N GLY A 70 21.04 10.40 5.64
CA GLY A 70 21.79 9.44 6.43
C GLY A 70 21.38 9.51 7.89
N ALA A 71 21.21 8.36 8.54
CA ALA A 71 20.92 8.33 9.96
C ALA A 71 22.08 8.98 10.74
N PRO A 72 21.81 9.76 11.81
CA PRO A 72 22.87 10.32 12.64
C PRO A 72 23.79 9.24 13.20
N ALA A 73 25.05 9.59 13.46
CA ALA A 73 26.01 8.68 14.08
C ALA A 73 25.44 8.07 15.38
N GLY A 74 25.70 6.78 15.59
CA GLY A 74 25.21 6.04 16.76
C GLY A 74 23.71 5.71 16.74
N PHE A 75 22.96 6.03 15.68
CA PHE A 75 21.50 5.81 15.66
C PHE A 75 21.13 4.33 15.80
N ARG A 76 21.85 3.44 15.10
CA ARG A 76 21.58 2.00 15.14
C ARG A 76 21.80 1.43 16.54
N GLU A 77 22.87 1.84 17.20
CA GLU A 77 23.26 1.41 18.54
C GLU A 77 22.20 1.81 19.56
N ARG A 78 21.75 3.08 19.53
CA ARG A 78 20.68 3.58 20.41
C ARG A 78 19.35 2.83 20.21
N VAL A 79 19.01 2.49 18.97
CA VAL A 79 17.80 1.71 18.66
C VAL A 79 17.93 0.29 19.20
N GLN A 80 19.07 -0.38 18.98
CA GLN A 80 19.30 -1.73 19.47
C GLN A 80 19.28 -1.84 21.00
N GLU A 81 19.85 -0.86 21.70
CA GLU A 81 19.82 -0.79 23.17
C GLU A 81 18.38 -0.75 23.69
N ARG A 82 17.52 0.07 23.09
CA ARG A 82 16.11 0.17 23.49
C ARG A 82 15.30 -1.09 23.17
N ILE A 83 15.57 -1.76 22.06
CA ILE A 83 14.87 -3.01 21.70
C ILE A 83 15.27 -4.16 22.63
N ARG A 84 16.54 -4.24 23.05
CA ARG A 84 17.02 -5.32 23.95
C ARG A 84 16.64 -5.13 25.41
N GLY A 85 16.41 -3.89 25.83
CA GLY A 85 16.03 -3.56 27.21
C GLY A 85 14.52 -3.54 27.47
N GLY A 86 13.69 -3.87 26.48
CA GLY A 86 12.22 -3.86 26.55
C GLY A 86 11.61 -5.25 26.50
#